data_AF-A0A7Y9ASV1-F1
#
_entry.id   AF-A0A7Y9ASV1-F1
#
_cell.length_a   1.000
_cell.length_b   1.000
_cell.length_c   1.000
_cell.angle_alpha   90.00
_cell.angle_beta   90.00
_cell.angle_gamma   90.00
#
_symmetry.space_group_name_H-M   'P 1'
#
loop_
_entity.id
_entity.type
_entity.pdbx_description
1 polymer ?
#
loop_
_entity_poly.entity_id
_entity_poly.type
_entity_poly.pdbx_seq_one_letter_code
_entity_poly.pdbx_strand_id
1 'polypeptide(L)'
;MPTTTTCSSCRAGMREADRFCWTCGEPREGVPDRLEVLTSPAAGAAHRGDRRARTVIGAFSVVLVAAVGVAGWWLLRPSDTATTSAAPSAPATTAAPASASATASAVPAQATAPATTPAPTPTVSYAAGPVVPAGVRVPGTSPDSADAGGRTTSYAAANVLDGRPSTAWRTEGDATGSTLTFTFARTVRLTEVGLVNGFAKVDPYDGTDRYQQGRRITAVTWTFLTPTGPVRVPQRLTDGDRRLQRLNVAPVEVTSVELTIDAVTSPGAGGRFDRTAVSDVAFANS
;
A
#
# COMPACT_ATOMS: atom_id res chain seq x y z
N MET A 1 0.27 31.88 9.95
CA MET A 1 -0.67 31.04 9.17
C MET A 1 0.13 29.91 8.57
N PRO A 2 -0.35 28.66 8.53
CA PRO A 2 0.40 27.57 7.89
C PRO A 2 0.57 27.86 6.40
N THR A 3 1.75 27.55 5.87
CA THR A 3 2.14 27.83 4.48
C THR A 3 1.53 26.79 3.54
N THR A 4 0.26 27.01 3.14
CA THR A 4 -0.44 26.12 2.21
C THR A 4 0.28 26.10 0.86
N THR A 5 0.92 24.98 0.54
CA THR A 5 1.43 24.71 -0.81
C THR A 5 0.25 24.27 -1.67
N THR A 6 0.26 24.50 -2.99
CA THR A 6 -0.76 23.90 -3.89
C THR A 6 -0.16 22.74 -4.68
N CYS A 7 -0.96 21.71 -4.95
CA CYS A 7 -0.56 20.63 -5.83
C CYS A 7 -0.34 21.17 -7.26
N SER A 8 0.79 20.86 -7.89
CA SER A 8 1.10 21.28 -9.26
C SER A 8 0.07 20.76 -10.29
N SER A 9 -0.34 19.50 -10.12
CA SER A 9 -1.29 18.78 -10.98
C SER A 9 -2.73 19.27 -10.82
N CYS A 10 -3.33 19.13 -9.63
CA CYS A 10 -4.76 19.43 -9.44
C CYS A 10 -5.08 20.78 -8.76
N ARG A 11 -4.06 21.58 -8.39
CA ARG A 11 -4.19 22.89 -7.71
C ARG A 11 -4.87 22.88 -6.33
N ALA A 12 -5.26 21.72 -5.80
CA ALA A 12 -5.77 21.60 -4.44
C ALA A 12 -4.75 22.06 -3.41
N GLY A 13 -5.23 22.62 -2.30
CA GLY A 13 -4.39 23.00 -1.16
C GLY A 13 -3.79 21.77 -0.49
N MET A 14 -2.49 21.83 -0.22
CA MET A 14 -1.70 20.83 0.49
C MET A 14 -1.14 21.44 1.77
N ARG A 15 -1.13 20.64 2.83
CA ARG A 15 -0.52 20.97 4.12
C ARG A 15 1.00 20.88 3.99
N GLU A 16 1.74 21.65 4.77
CA GLU A 16 3.20 21.73 4.63
C GLU A 16 3.94 20.40 4.92
N ALA A 17 3.31 19.48 5.67
CA ALA A 17 3.83 18.14 5.94
C ALA A 17 3.36 17.07 4.93
N ASP A 18 2.47 17.40 3.97
CA ASP A 18 1.92 16.41 3.04
C ASP A 18 3.01 15.88 2.09
N ARG A 19 3.22 14.56 2.08
CA ARG A 19 4.07 13.85 1.10
C ARG A 19 3.35 13.63 -0.23
N PHE A 20 2.01 13.56 -0.19
CA PHE A 20 1.12 13.38 -1.34
C PHE A 20 -0.04 14.36 -1.27
N CYS A 21 -0.57 14.75 -2.42
CA CYS A 21 -1.81 15.48 -2.49
C CYS A 21 -2.99 14.56 -2.10
N TRP A 22 -3.58 14.79 -0.92
CA TRP A 22 -4.84 14.17 -0.47
C TRP A 22 -6.08 14.65 -1.27
N THR A 23 -5.93 14.88 -2.57
CA THR A 23 -7.03 15.14 -3.52
C THR A 23 -6.83 14.36 -4.82
N CYS A 24 -5.64 14.40 -5.43
CA CYS A 24 -5.33 13.66 -6.67
C CYS A 24 -4.36 12.48 -6.50
N GLY A 25 -3.73 12.33 -5.33
CA GLY A 25 -2.76 11.27 -5.04
C GLY A 25 -1.34 11.52 -5.55
N GLU A 26 -1.08 12.60 -6.28
CA GLU A 26 0.27 12.93 -6.77
C GLU A 26 1.26 13.15 -5.62
N PRO A 27 2.52 12.70 -5.74
CA PRO A 27 3.57 13.06 -4.79
C PRO A 27 3.83 14.56 -4.82
N ARG A 28 4.34 15.11 -3.72
CA ARG A 28 4.77 16.51 -3.68
C ARG A 28 6.08 16.68 -4.46
N GLU A 29 6.05 17.53 -5.49
CA GLU A 29 7.25 17.96 -6.21
C GLU A 29 8.31 18.54 -5.24
N GLY A 30 9.60 18.31 -5.54
CA GLY A 30 10.70 18.83 -4.74
C GLY A 30 11.37 17.82 -3.80
N VAL A 31 10.98 16.55 -3.82
CA VAL A 31 11.90 15.46 -3.46
C VAL A 31 12.58 15.02 -4.76
N PRO A 32 13.72 15.61 -5.15
CA PRO A 32 14.39 15.20 -6.37
C PRO A 32 14.72 13.72 -6.25
N ASP A 33 14.30 12.95 -7.26
CA ASP A 33 14.96 11.68 -7.52
C ASP A 33 16.44 12.05 -7.68
N ARG A 34 17.37 11.37 -6.98
CA ARG A 34 18.80 11.74 -6.92
C ARG A 34 19.52 11.60 -8.28
N LEU A 35 18.72 11.40 -9.34
CA LEU A 35 19.04 11.02 -10.69
C LEU A 35 18.90 12.22 -11.66
N GLU A 36 18.15 13.28 -11.30
CA GLU A 36 17.98 14.47 -12.16
C GLU A 36 19.15 15.46 -12.09
N VAL A 37 20.03 15.36 -11.09
CA VAL A 37 21.24 16.19 -11.04
C VAL A 37 22.34 15.55 -11.89
N LEU A 38 22.26 15.74 -13.23
CA LEU A 38 23.42 15.91 -14.13
C LEU A 38 23.07 16.27 -15.60
N THR A 39 21.92 16.93 -15.87
CA THR A 39 21.57 17.40 -17.24
C THR A 39 21.07 18.84 -17.28
N SER A 40 21.93 19.80 -16.90
CA SER A 40 21.83 21.17 -17.41
C SER A 40 22.69 21.32 -18.68
N PRO A 41 22.18 21.94 -19.76
CA PRO A 41 22.92 22.06 -21.00
C PRO A 41 24.00 23.16 -20.88
N ALA A 42 25.27 22.76 -20.94
CA ALA A 42 26.35 23.71 -21.14
C ALA A 42 26.24 24.30 -22.56
N ALA A 43 25.92 25.59 -22.64
CA ALA A 43 25.86 26.30 -23.91
C ALA A 43 27.28 26.49 -24.50
N GLY A 44 27.40 26.31 -25.81
CA GLY A 44 28.45 26.96 -26.61
C GLY A 44 29.81 26.25 -26.69
N ALA A 45 29.90 25.20 -27.51
CA ALA A 45 31.14 24.86 -28.21
C ALA A 45 30.82 24.29 -29.60
N ALA A 46 30.75 25.16 -30.60
CA ALA A 46 30.67 24.72 -31.99
C ALA A 46 32.03 24.17 -32.43
N HIS A 47 32.08 22.92 -32.87
CA HIS A 47 33.15 22.46 -33.77
C HIS A 47 32.55 21.82 -35.01
N ARG A 48 32.96 22.37 -36.16
CA ARG A 48 32.62 21.85 -37.48
C ARG A 48 33.34 20.50 -37.65
N GLY A 49 32.66 19.57 -38.29
CA GLY A 49 33.01 18.16 -38.22
C GLY A 49 34.29 17.77 -38.93
N ASP A 50 34.48 16.46 -38.99
CA ASP A 50 35.00 15.86 -40.21
C ASP A 50 34.31 14.53 -40.52
N ARG A 51 34.31 14.16 -41.81
CA ARG A 51 33.75 12.89 -42.30
C ARG A 51 34.88 11.88 -42.50
N ARG A 52 34.52 10.59 -42.59
CA ARG A 52 35.34 9.39 -42.94
C ARG A 52 35.98 8.70 -41.72
N ALA A 53 36.04 7.37 -41.64
CA ALA A 53 35.43 6.31 -42.47
C ALA A 53 35.55 4.91 -41.82
N ARG A 54 34.85 3.93 -42.43
CA ARG A 54 35.15 2.47 -42.44
C ARG A 54 34.89 1.64 -41.18
N THR A 55 33.68 1.08 -41.15
CA THR A 55 33.39 -0.37 -41.17
C THR A 55 34.51 -1.34 -40.76
N VAL A 56 34.25 -2.16 -39.73
CA VAL A 56 34.68 -3.58 -39.65
C VAL A 56 33.49 -4.42 -39.20
N ILE A 57 33.33 -5.60 -39.81
CA ILE A 57 32.24 -6.56 -39.60
C ILE A 57 32.63 -7.54 -38.48
N GLY A 58 31.66 -7.94 -37.65
CA GLY A 58 31.84 -9.01 -36.66
C GLY A 58 30.50 -9.64 -36.29
N ALA A 59 30.07 -10.67 -37.03
CA ALA A 59 28.84 -11.41 -36.78
C ALA A 59 29.14 -12.91 -36.57
N PHE A 60 28.80 -13.44 -35.39
CA PHE A 60 28.75 -14.86 -35.03
C PHE A 60 27.91 -14.99 -33.73
N SER A 61 27.09 -16.01 -33.46
CA SER A 61 26.24 -16.88 -34.30
C SER A 61 25.17 -17.49 -33.38
N VAL A 62 23.98 -17.79 -33.92
CA VAL A 62 22.94 -18.58 -33.23
C VAL A 62 23.20 -20.09 -33.46
N VAL A 63 22.51 -20.95 -32.71
CA VAL A 63 22.22 -22.39 -32.94
C VAL A 63 23.05 -23.41 -32.14
N LEU A 64 22.40 -24.04 -31.16
CA LEU A 64 22.05 -25.47 -31.27
C LEU A 64 20.79 -25.80 -30.43
N VAL A 65 19.88 -26.59 -30.99
CA VAL A 65 18.65 -27.10 -30.37
C VAL A 65 18.56 -28.60 -30.62
N ALA A 66 17.97 -29.33 -29.66
CA ALA A 66 17.43 -30.70 -29.72
C ALA A 66 18.39 -31.92 -29.71
N ALA A 67 18.34 -32.67 -28.59
CA ALA A 67 18.03 -34.12 -28.51
C ALA A 67 17.90 -34.54 -27.01
N VAL A 68 17.71 -35.80 -26.60
CA VAL A 68 16.56 -36.76 -26.68
C VAL A 68 16.68 -37.63 -25.39
N GLY A 69 15.64 -38.11 -24.69
CA GLY A 69 14.19 -38.04 -24.83
C GLY A 69 13.46 -38.92 -23.79
N VAL A 70 12.12 -38.78 -23.73
CA VAL A 70 11.06 -39.75 -23.34
C VAL A 70 11.29 -40.75 -22.18
N ALA A 71 10.56 -40.58 -21.06
CA ALA A 71 10.00 -41.70 -20.25
C ALA A 71 8.85 -41.25 -19.32
N GLY A 72 7.64 -41.82 -19.49
CA GLY A 72 6.48 -41.82 -18.55
C GLY A 72 5.89 -40.46 -18.13
N TRP A 73 4.65 -40.09 -18.41
CA TRP A 73 3.43 -40.83 -18.76
C TRP A 73 3.07 -42.00 -17.82
N TRP A 74 2.74 -41.66 -16.56
CA TRP A 74 1.78 -42.39 -15.73
C TRP A 74 1.11 -41.43 -14.75
N LEU A 75 -0.06 -41.81 -14.22
CA LEU A 75 -0.89 -41.05 -13.23
C LEU A 75 -1.69 -39.84 -13.77
N LEU A 76 -2.65 -40.14 -14.65
CA LEU A 76 -4.01 -39.63 -14.40
C LEU A 76 -4.75 -40.65 -13.53
N ARG A 77 -5.44 -40.20 -12.47
CA ARG A 77 -6.89 -40.38 -12.30
C ARG A 77 -7.44 -39.54 -11.13
N PRO A 78 -8.73 -39.14 -11.18
CA PRO A 78 -9.32 -38.19 -10.24
C PRO A 78 -9.85 -38.88 -8.97
N SER A 79 -10.12 -38.08 -7.94
CA SER A 79 -10.82 -38.50 -6.71
C SER A 79 -12.11 -37.70 -6.53
N ASP A 80 -13.19 -38.15 -7.18
CA ASP A 80 -14.55 -37.76 -6.81
C ASP A 80 -15.15 -38.84 -5.90
N THR A 81 -15.52 -38.48 -4.67
CA THR A 81 -16.74 -39.04 -4.04
C THR A 81 -17.19 -38.13 -2.90
N ALA A 82 -18.44 -37.67 -2.97
CA ALA A 82 -18.99 -36.69 -2.05
C ALA A 82 -19.22 -37.28 -0.64
N THR A 83 -18.95 -36.48 0.39
CA THR A 83 -19.35 -36.82 1.77
C THR A 83 -20.86 -36.69 1.93
N THR A 84 -21.48 -37.77 2.41
CA THR A 84 -22.88 -37.86 2.80
C THR A 84 -23.29 -36.72 3.73
N SER A 85 -24.28 -35.92 3.33
CA SER A 85 -24.98 -34.98 4.21
C SER A 85 -26.42 -35.45 4.40
N ALA A 86 -26.75 -35.87 5.63
CA ALA A 86 -28.08 -36.33 6.00
C ALA A 86 -28.88 -35.19 6.64
N ALA A 87 -30.06 -34.91 6.07
CA ALA A 87 -31.19 -34.28 6.75
C ALA A 87 -32.18 -35.41 7.20
N PRO A 88 -33.30 -35.14 7.92
CA PRO A 88 -33.83 -33.85 8.37
C PRO A 88 -34.32 -33.83 9.84
N SER A 89 -34.80 -32.68 10.31
CA SER A 89 -36.01 -32.58 11.18
C SER A 89 -36.53 -31.14 11.27
N ALA A 90 -37.84 -30.98 11.06
CA ALA A 90 -38.67 -29.80 11.34
C ALA A 90 -39.66 -30.18 12.48
N PRO A 91 -40.62 -29.34 12.98
CA PRO A 91 -41.08 -28.04 12.47
C PRO A 91 -41.37 -26.95 13.54
N ALA A 92 -42.14 -25.94 13.12
CA ALA A 92 -42.74 -24.77 13.79
C ALA A 92 -43.32 -24.97 15.24
N THR A 93 -43.77 -23.97 16.01
CA THR A 93 -44.73 -22.89 15.65
C THR A 93 -44.96 -21.85 16.79
N THR A 94 -45.50 -20.68 16.43
CA THR A 94 -46.44 -19.78 17.21
C THR A 94 -45.94 -18.83 18.33
N ALA A 95 -46.58 -17.65 18.31
CA ALA A 95 -47.09 -16.85 19.45
C ALA A 95 -46.30 -15.61 19.94
N ALA A 96 -46.78 -14.43 19.49
CA ALA A 96 -47.01 -13.31 20.41
C ALA A 96 -48.40 -13.49 21.06
N PRO A 97 -48.68 -12.96 22.28
CA PRO A 97 -49.11 -11.55 22.35
C PRO A 97 -48.82 -10.81 23.68
N ALA A 98 -49.30 -9.57 23.71
CA ALA A 98 -49.86 -8.84 24.86
C ALA A 98 -48.93 -8.10 25.86
N SER A 99 -49.32 -6.86 26.12
CA SER A 99 -48.79 -5.93 27.11
C SER A 99 -49.16 -6.31 28.55
N ALA A 100 -48.33 -5.91 29.52
CA ALA A 100 -48.76 -5.74 30.90
C ALA A 100 -48.06 -4.52 31.54
N SER A 101 -48.86 -3.56 31.99
CA SER A 101 -48.40 -2.45 32.85
C SER A 101 -48.41 -2.91 34.31
N ALA A 102 -47.37 -2.61 35.08
CA ALA A 102 -47.40 -2.76 36.54
C ALA A 102 -46.51 -1.73 37.27
N THR A 103 -47.18 -0.74 37.83
CA THR A 103 -47.02 -0.20 39.18
C THR A 103 -45.63 0.22 39.71
N ALA A 104 -45.53 1.48 40.11
CA ALA A 104 -44.39 2.03 40.85
C ALA A 104 -44.24 1.44 42.25
N SER A 105 -43.00 1.19 42.68
CA SER A 105 -42.62 1.07 44.09
C SER A 105 -41.84 2.31 44.50
N ALA A 106 -42.35 3.04 45.49
CA ALA A 106 -41.67 4.19 46.06
C ALA A 106 -40.48 3.73 46.92
N VAL A 107 -39.27 4.13 46.55
CA VAL A 107 -38.05 3.92 47.35
C VAL A 107 -37.90 5.08 48.34
N PRO A 108 -37.52 4.85 49.62
CA PRO A 108 -37.37 5.92 50.60
C PRO A 108 -36.30 6.93 50.18
N ALA A 109 -36.55 8.21 50.45
CA ALA A 109 -35.61 9.29 50.16
C ALA A 109 -34.33 9.16 50.99
N GLN A 110 -33.25 8.69 50.35
CA GLN A 110 -31.89 8.86 50.89
C GLN A 110 -31.48 10.33 50.76
N ALA A 111 -30.87 10.87 51.82
CA ALA A 111 -30.44 12.26 51.86
C ALA A 111 -29.42 12.55 50.73
N THR A 112 -29.75 13.51 49.88
CA THR A 112 -28.91 13.91 48.74
C THR A 112 -27.61 14.51 49.25
N ALA A 113 -26.50 13.78 49.14
CA ALA A 113 -25.18 14.38 49.24
C ALA A 113 -25.06 15.47 48.15
N PRO A 114 -24.41 16.62 48.44
CA PRO A 114 -24.25 17.67 47.44
C PRO A 114 -23.54 17.10 46.22
N ALA A 115 -24.19 17.17 45.06
CA ALA A 115 -23.66 16.64 43.82
C ALA A 115 -22.41 17.44 43.42
N THR A 116 -21.22 16.89 43.70
CA THR A 116 -19.98 17.36 43.12
C THR A 116 -20.07 17.24 41.61
N THR A 117 -20.18 18.38 40.93
CA THR A 117 -20.09 18.46 39.47
C THR A 117 -18.83 17.71 39.03
N PRO A 118 -18.94 16.64 38.20
CA PRO A 118 -17.75 15.95 37.74
C PRO A 118 -16.88 16.94 36.96
N ALA A 119 -15.60 17.00 37.32
CA ALA A 119 -14.64 17.80 36.58
C ALA A 119 -14.66 17.37 35.10
N PRO A 120 -14.61 18.30 34.14
CA PRO A 120 -14.69 17.94 32.73
C PRO A 120 -13.53 17.01 32.37
N THR A 121 -13.86 15.81 31.88
CA THR A 121 -12.86 14.88 31.35
C THR A 121 -12.03 15.61 30.28
N PRO A 122 -10.68 15.58 30.36
CA PRO A 122 -9.86 16.28 29.39
C PRO A 122 -10.10 15.70 27.99
N THR A 123 -10.68 16.50 27.09
CA THR A 123 -10.89 16.12 25.70
C THR A 123 -9.54 16.03 24.99
N VAL A 124 -9.13 14.82 24.63
CA VAL A 124 -7.91 14.60 23.84
C VAL A 124 -8.11 15.21 22.45
N SER A 125 -7.29 16.21 22.11
CA SER A 125 -7.29 16.83 20.79
C SER A 125 -6.20 16.20 19.92
N TYR A 126 -6.60 15.72 18.74
CA TYR A 126 -5.68 15.18 17.74
C TYR A 126 -5.48 16.21 16.63
N ALA A 127 -4.22 16.55 16.34
CA ALA A 127 -3.89 17.48 15.27
C ALA A 127 -4.39 16.96 13.91
N ALA A 128 -5.03 17.82 13.12
CA ALA A 128 -5.29 17.55 11.71
C ALA A 128 -3.98 17.66 10.91
N GLY A 129 -3.73 16.69 10.04
CA GLY A 129 -2.49 16.61 9.26
C GLY A 129 -2.13 15.17 8.85
N PRO A 130 -1.04 15.01 8.08
CA PRO A 130 -0.35 13.73 7.95
C PRO A 130 0.01 13.14 9.30
N VAL A 131 -0.07 11.82 9.38
CA VAL A 131 0.35 11.05 10.54
C VAL A 131 1.44 10.10 10.06
N VAL A 132 2.65 10.26 10.61
CA VAL A 132 3.82 9.47 10.20
C VAL A 132 4.04 8.34 11.22
N PRO A 133 4.09 7.06 10.79
CA PRO A 133 4.49 5.96 11.65
C PRO A 133 5.91 6.16 12.19
N ALA A 134 6.14 5.76 13.44
CA ALA A 134 7.46 5.69 14.04
C ALA A 134 8.29 4.52 13.50
N GLY A 135 7.65 3.52 12.90
CA GLY A 135 8.31 2.41 12.23
C GLY A 135 7.36 1.57 11.37
N VAL A 136 7.96 0.73 10.54
CA VAL A 136 7.27 -0.25 9.71
C VAL A 136 8.01 -1.59 9.79
N ARG A 137 7.26 -2.68 9.89
CA ARG A 137 7.74 -4.07 9.78
C ARG A 137 7.11 -4.74 8.56
N VAL A 138 7.87 -5.60 7.92
CA VAL A 138 7.52 -6.33 6.69
C VAL A 138 7.94 -7.79 6.86
N PRO A 139 7.31 -8.76 6.18
CA PRO A 139 7.60 -10.19 6.38
C PRO A 139 8.94 -10.63 5.76
N GLY A 140 9.45 -9.86 4.80
CA GLY A 140 10.69 -10.11 4.09
C GLY A 140 11.04 -8.91 3.20
N THR A 141 12.19 -8.98 2.53
CA THR A 141 12.63 -7.95 1.58
C THR A 141 13.48 -8.61 0.50
N SER A 142 13.28 -8.23 -0.77
CA SER A 142 14.14 -8.61 -1.88
C SER A 142 15.60 -8.22 -1.63
N PRO A 143 16.59 -9.00 -2.11
CA PRO A 143 17.97 -8.53 -2.18
C PRO A 143 18.08 -7.21 -2.96
N ASP A 144 19.01 -6.36 -2.54
CA ASP A 144 19.43 -5.17 -3.27
C ASP A 144 19.86 -5.55 -4.70
N SER A 145 19.57 -4.69 -5.67
CA SER A 145 19.94 -4.91 -7.07
C SER A 145 20.31 -3.61 -7.77
N ALA A 146 21.19 -3.69 -8.77
CA ALA A 146 21.53 -2.54 -9.60
C ALA A 146 20.33 -2.07 -10.44
N ASP A 147 20.18 -0.75 -10.59
CA ASP A 147 19.36 -0.15 -11.64
C ASP A 147 20.10 -0.11 -12.99
N ALA A 148 19.46 0.39 -14.05
CA ALA A 148 20.04 0.33 -15.40
C ALA A 148 21.35 1.14 -15.56
N GLY A 149 21.65 2.05 -14.63
CA GLY A 149 22.93 2.78 -14.55
C GLY A 149 23.95 2.14 -13.61
N GLY A 150 23.73 0.90 -13.16
CA GLY A 150 24.64 0.18 -12.28
C GLY A 150 24.59 0.61 -10.81
N ARG A 151 23.68 1.50 -10.41
CA ARG A 151 23.60 1.97 -9.02
C ARG A 151 22.77 1.02 -8.17
N THR A 152 23.29 0.62 -7.02
CA THR A 152 22.57 -0.21 -6.05
C THR A 152 21.27 0.45 -5.61
N THR A 153 20.16 -0.26 -5.81
CA THR A 153 18.83 0.07 -5.31
C THR A 153 18.48 -0.92 -4.20
N SER A 154 18.16 -0.41 -3.01
CA SER A 154 17.66 -1.23 -1.90
C SER A 154 16.14 -1.21 -1.84
N TYR A 155 15.57 -2.23 -1.21
CA TYR A 155 14.12 -2.47 -1.13
C TYR A 155 13.58 -2.49 0.30
N ALA A 156 14.28 -1.81 1.20
CA ALA A 156 14.01 -1.81 2.63
C ALA A 156 12.59 -1.36 2.97
N ALA A 157 12.06 -1.87 4.09
CA ALA A 157 10.75 -1.50 4.62
C ALA A 157 10.52 0.02 4.71
N ALA A 158 11.55 0.79 5.09
CA ALA A 158 11.49 2.25 5.24
C ALA A 158 11.12 3.00 3.95
N ASN A 159 11.34 2.40 2.77
CA ASN A 159 11.01 3.02 1.49
C ASN A 159 9.51 3.33 1.38
N VAL A 160 8.61 2.54 2.00
CA VAL A 160 7.16 2.83 1.94
C VAL A 160 6.74 4.09 2.71
N LEU A 161 7.66 4.77 3.41
CA LEU A 161 7.38 5.96 4.20
C LEU A 161 8.23 7.18 3.75
N ASP A 162 8.97 7.08 2.65
CA ASP A 162 9.96 8.10 2.24
C ASP A 162 9.39 9.23 1.35
N GLY A 163 8.19 9.05 0.79
CA GLY A 163 7.51 10.03 -0.08
C GLY A 163 7.89 9.92 -1.56
N ARG A 164 8.56 8.83 -1.99
CA ARG A 164 9.16 8.72 -3.33
C ARG A 164 8.61 7.52 -4.09
N PRO A 165 7.67 7.72 -5.02
CA PRO A 165 7.21 6.64 -5.91
C PRO A 165 8.32 5.97 -6.76
N SER A 166 9.51 6.60 -6.87
CA SER A 166 10.70 6.03 -7.51
C SER A 166 11.50 5.06 -6.62
N THR A 167 11.16 4.93 -5.33
CA THR A 167 11.62 3.87 -4.42
C THR A 167 10.47 2.91 -4.12
N ALA A 168 10.76 1.77 -3.46
CA ALA A 168 9.72 0.86 -2.97
C ALA A 168 10.26 -0.11 -1.93
N TRP A 169 9.40 -0.59 -1.04
CA TRP A 169 9.60 -1.92 -0.47
C TRP A 169 9.25 -2.97 -1.53
N ARG A 170 10.02 -4.06 -1.58
CA ARG A 170 9.84 -5.15 -2.54
C ARG A 170 10.06 -6.49 -1.86
N THR A 171 9.29 -7.49 -2.25
CA THR A 171 9.56 -8.91 -1.97
C THR A 171 9.58 -9.71 -3.26
N GLU A 172 10.30 -10.82 -3.29
CA GLU A 172 10.21 -11.78 -4.39
C GLU A 172 8.83 -12.45 -4.39
N GLY A 173 8.33 -12.81 -5.57
CA GLY A 173 7.11 -13.59 -5.76
C GLY A 173 5.79 -12.85 -5.54
N ASP A 174 4.75 -13.67 -5.39
CA ASP A 174 3.41 -13.28 -4.99
C ASP A 174 3.38 -12.99 -3.48
N ALA A 175 2.96 -11.78 -3.10
CA ALA A 175 2.88 -11.40 -1.68
C ALA A 175 1.46 -11.53 -1.10
N THR A 176 0.51 -12.19 -1.77
CA THR A 176 -0.84 -12.40 -1.24
C THR A 176 -0.79 -13.10 0.14
N GLY A 177 -1.54 -12.57 1.11
CA GLY A 177 -1.50 -12.97 2.53
C GLY A 177 -0.38 -12.34 3.35
N SER A 178 0.55 -11.58 2.75
CA SER A 178 1.58 -10.84 3.48
C SER A 178 1.01 -9.63 4.21
N THR A 179 1.51 -9.34 5.40
CA THR A 179 1.10 -8.18 6.21
C THR A 179 2.28 -7.26 6.48
N LEU A 180 2.09 -5.96 6.21
CA LEU A 180 2.98 -4.89 6.66
C LEU A 180 2.39 -4.26 7.93
N THR A 181 3.20 -4.03 8.96
CA THR A 181 2.75 -3.49 10.25
C THR A 181 3.38 -2.12 10.50
N PHE A 182 2.55 -1.10 10.66
CA PHE A 182 2.93 0.29 10.91
C PHE A 182 2.66 0.64 12.36
N THR A 183 3.68 1.11 13.08
CA THR A 183 3.56 1.49 14.51
C THR A 183 3.72 2.98 14.70
N PHE A 184 2.94 3.57 15.60
CA PHE A 184 2.98 4.99 15.95
C PHE A 184 3.56 5.16 17.35
N ALA A 185 4.36 6.22 17.58
CA ALA A 185 5.04 6.47 18.86
C ALA A 185 4.08 6.82 20.02
N ARG A 186 2.82 7.12 19.71
CA ARG A 186 1.73 7.45 20.62
C ARG A 186 0.40 7.06 19.97
N THR A 187 -0.69 7.05 20.74
CA THR A 187 -2.03 6.97 20.16
C THR A 187 -2.24 8.12 19.17
N VAL A 188 -2.69 7.80 17.97
CA VAL A 188 -3.05 8.74 16.91
C VAL A 188 -4.48 8.47 16.47
N ARG A 189 -5.16 9.52 16.02
CA ARG A 189 -6.44 9.41 15.33
C ARG A 189 -6.19 9.43 13.83
N LEU A 190 -6.78 8.48 13.11
CA LEU A 190 -6.73 8.40 11.65
C LEU A 190 -8.14 8.55 11.08
N THR A 191 -8.25 9.22 9.93
CA THR A 191 -9.48 9.33 9.13
C THR A 191 -9.24 9.00 7.66
N GLU A 192 -7.97 8.93 7.22
CA GLU A 192 -7.62 8.59 5.85
C GLU A 192 -6.33 7.76 5.80
N VAL A 193 -6.30 6.79 4.89
CA VAL A 193 -5.14 5.93 4.58
C VAL A 193 -4.97 5.84 3.06
N GLY A 194 -3.80 5.44 2.60
CA GLY A 194 -3.59 5.14 1.17
C GLY A 194 -2.25 4.51 0.87
N LEU A 195 -2.11 3.95 -0.33
CA LEU A 195 -0.86 3.38 -0.82
C LEU A 195 -0.63 3.60 -2.32
N VAL A 196 0.62 3.47 -2.76
CA VAL A 196 1.03 3.38 -4.16
C VAL A 196 1.34 1.91 -4.49
N ASN A 197 0.56 1.32 -5.40
CA ASN A 197 0.45 -0.13 -5.57
C ASN A 197 1.41 -0.73 -6.62
N GLY A 198 2.66 -0.96 -6.25
CA GLY A 198 3.69 -1.52 -7.12
C GLY A 198 5.02 -0.82 -6.91
N PHE A 199 5.88 -0.83 -7.93
CA PHE A 199 7.12 -0.06 -7.94
C PHE A 199 7.03 1.02 -9.01
N ALA A 200 6.61 2.23 -8.65
CA ALA A 200 6.26 3.30 -9.59
C ALA A 200 7.48 4.02 -10.25
N LYS A 201 8.65 3.36 -10.29
CA LYS A 201 9.85 3.81 -10.99
C LYS A 201 9.75 3.52 -12.49
N VAL A 202 10.01 4.54 -13.31
CA VAL A 202 10.55 4.36 -14.67
C VAL A 202 12.05 4.63 -14.57
N ASP A 203 12.88 3.72 -15.06
CA ASP A 203 14.33 3.84 -14.96
C ASP A 203 14.85 4.89 -15.97
N PRO A 204 15.50 5.98 -15.52
CA PRO A 204 15.80 7.12 -16.39
C PRO A 204 16.91 6.86 -17.42
N TYR A 205 17.66 5.75 -17.31
CA TYR A 205 18.75 5.46 -18.24
C TYR A 205 18.32 4.71 -19.51
N ASP A 206 17.36 3.78 -19.38
CA ASP A 206 16.91 2.91 -20.46
C ASP A 206 15.39 2.96 -20.70
N GLY A 207 14.65 3.73 -19.90
CA GLY A 207 13.20 3.82 -19.94
C GLY A 207 12.48 2.60 -19.36
N THR A 208 13.19 1.68 -18.68
CA THR A 208 12.59 0.45 -18.15
C THR A 208 11.52 0.76 -17.09
N ASP A 209 10.28 0.44 -17.42
CA ASP A 209 9.12 0.63 -16.55
C ASP A 209 9.01 -0.49 -15.50
N ARG A 210 9.44 -0.20 -14.27
CA ARG A 210 9.44 -1.19 -13.16
C ARG A 210 8.03 -1.51 -12.67
N TYR A 211 7.09 -0.58 -12.85
CA TYR A 211 5.69 -0.78 -12.46
C TYR A 211 5.07 -1.89 -13.34
N GLN A 212 5.27 -1.81 -14.66
CA GLN A 212 4.77 -2.81 -15.61
C GLN A 212 5.53 -4.14 -15.57
N GLN A 213 6.77 -4.18 -15.09
CA GLN A 213 7.53 -5.42 -14.91
C GLN A 213 7.03 -6.25 -13.72
N GLY A 214 6.85 -5.61 -12.56
CA GLY A 214 6.48 -6.29 -11.32
C GLY A 214 5.01 -6.70 -11.24
N ARG A 215 4.64 -7.32 -10.12
CA ARG A 215 3.24 -7.47 -9.69
C ARG A 215 2.75 -6.17 -9.06
N ARG A 216 1.52 -5.78 -9.40
CA ARG A 216 0.81 -4.68 -8.73
C ARG A 216 -0.17 -5.25 -7.72
N ILE A 217 -0.37 -4.56 -6.62
CA ILE A 217 -1.36 -4.94 -5.61
C ILE A 217 -2.73 -4.41 -6.05
N THR A 218 -3.76 -5.25 -6.05
CA THR A 218 -5.12 -4.93 -6.53
C THR A 218 -6.17 -4.96 -5.42
N ALA A 219 -5.85 -5.60 -4.29
CA ALA A 219 -6.66 -5.53 -3.09
C ALA A 219 -5.79 -5.61 -1.82
N VAL A 220 -6.20 -4.88 -0.79
CA VAL A 220 -5.61 -4.92 0.55
C VAL A 220 -6.69 -4.82 1.62
N THR A 221 -6.42 -5.31 2.82
CA THR A 221 -7.25 -5.07 4.01
C THR A 221 -6.44 -4.32 5.05
N TRP A 222 -6.91 -3.12 5.41
CA TRP A 222 -6.41 -2.34 6.53
C TRP A 222 -7.02 -2.87 7.82
N THR A 223 -6.19 -3.24 8.80
CA THR A 223 -6.63 -3.63 10.14
C THR A 223 -6.10 -2.62 11.16
N PHE A 224 -7.01 -1.80 11.68
CA PHE A 224 -6.75 -0.80 12.70
C PHE A 224 -6.79 -1.45 14.08
N LEU A 225 -5.66 -1.49 14.79
CA LEU A 225 -5.58 -2.11 16.12
C LEU A 225 -5.98 -1.09 17.19
N THR A 226 -7.27 -1.15 17.58
CA THR A 226 -7.86 -0.23 18.56
C THR A 226 -7.96 -0.87 19.95
N PRO A 227 -8.10 -0.07 21.04
CA PRO A 227 -8.31 -0.60 22.39
C PRO A 227 -9.57 -1.47 22.56
N THR A 228 -10.59 -1.30 21.71
CA THR A 228 -11.85 -2.07 21.76
C THR A 228 -11.87 -3.28 20.81
N GLY A 229 -10.81 -3.47 20.02
CA GLY A 229 -10.66 -4.58 19.08
C GLY A 229 -10.19 -4.15 17.68
N PRO A 230 -9.84 -5.10 16.80
CA PRO A 230 -9.40 -4.80 15.44
C PRO A 230 -10.57 -4.37 14.55
N VAL A 231 -10.46 -3.22 13.91
CA VAL A 231 -11.40 -2.77 12.86
C VAL A 231 -10.78 -3.07 11.49
N ARG A 232 -11.47 -3.85 10.65
CA ARG A 232 -10.99 -4.24 9.31
C ARG A 232 -11.72 -3.48 8.22
N VAL A 233 -10.98 -2.88 7.29
CA VAL A 233 -11.53 -2.15 6.13
C VAL A 233 -10.82 -2.58 4.85
N PRO A 234 -11.52 -3.24 3.90
CA PRO A 234 -10.92 -3.63 2.62
C PRO A 234 -10.83 -2.42 1.66
N GLN A 235 -9.77 -2.38 0.87
CA GLN A 235 -9.56 -1.44 -0.22
C GLN A 235 -9.34 -2.21 -1.53
N ARG A 236 -10.01 -1.79 -2.60
CA ARG A 236 -9.68 -2.18 -3.98
C ARG A 236 -8.79 -1.11 -4.59
N LEU A 237 -7.83 -1.55 -5.40
CA LEU A 237 -6.82 -0.71 -6.03
C LEU A 237 -6.87 -0.89 -7.55
N THR A 238 -6.72 0.21 -8.27
CA THR A 238 -6.66 0.25 -9.73
C THR A 238 -5.27 -0.14 -10.20
N ASP A 239 -5.17 -1.15 -11.08
CA ASP A 239 -3.93 -1.42 -11.80
C ASP A 239 -3.67 -0.32 -12.85
N GLY A 240 -2.42 0.13 -12.96
CA GLY A 240 -2.02 1.22 -13.84
C GLY A 240 -2.04 2.62 -13.20
N ASP A 241 -2.70 2.81 -12.06
CA ASP A 241 -2.64 4.09 -11.33
C ASP A 241 -1.47 4.11 -10.34
N ARG A 242 -0.46 4.93 -10.66
CA ARG A 242 0.81 5.05 -9.91
C ARG A 242 0.78 6.07 -8.78
N ARG A 243 -0.37 6.70 -8.54
CA ARG A 243 -0.56 7.74 -7.53
C ARG A 243 -0.98 7.12 -6.20
N LEU A 244 -0.98 7.90 -5.12
CA LEU A 244 -1.51 7.45 -3.84
C LEU A 244 -3.01 7.17 -3.98
N GLN A 245 -3.39 5.89 -3.90
CA GLN A 245 -4.77 5.44 -3.93
C GLN A 245 -5.33 5.42 -2.52
N ARG A 246 -6.33 6.28 -2.28
CA ARG A 246 -6.77 6.69 -0.95
C ARG A 246 -8.06 6.00 -0.52
N LEU A 247 -8.24 5.88 0.79
CA LEU A 247 -9.43 5.35 1.45
C LEU A 247 -9.72 6.20 2.69
N ASN A 248 -10.89 6.86 2.67
CA ASN A 248 -11.46 7.47 3.87
C ASN A 248 -11.98 6.37 4.80
N VAL A 249 -11.72 6.50 6.10
CA VAL A 249 -12.19 5.59 7.14
C VAL A 249 -12.95 6.36 8.22
N ALA A 250 -13.82 5.67 8.95
CA ALA A 250 -14.41 6.24 10.15
C ALA A 250 -13.28 6.63 11.14
N PRO A 251 -13.38 7.76 11.86
CA PRO A 251 -12.30 8.20 12.74
C PRO A 251 -11.95 7.14 13.78
N VAL A 252 -10.68 6.71 13.77
CA VAL A 252 -10.22 5.57 14.56
C VAL A 252 -8.94 5.89 15.32
N GLU A 253 -8.89 5.53 16.59
CA GLU A 253 -7.73 5.73 17.47
C GLU A 253 -6.89 4.47 17.56
N VAL A 254 -5.61 4.58 17.20
CA VAL A 254 -4.68 3.45 17.07
C VAL A 254 -3.28 3.78 17.58
N THR A 255 -2.55 2.75 17.98
CA THR A 255 -1.08 2.77 18.09
C THR A 255 -0.40 1.94 16.99
N SER A 256 -1.16 1.13 16.26
CA SER A 256 -0.67 0.28 15.18
C SER A 256 -1.74 0.03 14.11
N VAL A 257 -1.31 -0.07 12.84
CA VAL A 257 -2.15 -0.47 11.70
C VAL A 257 -1.44 -1.58 10.94
N GLU A 258 -2.18 -2.61 10.57
CA GLU A 258 -1.72 -3.67 9.69
C GLU A 258 -2.32 -3.49 8.29
N LEU A 259 -1.51 -3.73 7.26
CA LEU A 259 -1.89 -3.73 5.86
C LEU A 259 -1.65 -5.14 5.31
N THR A 260 -2.72 -5.93 5.17
CA THR A 260 -2.66 -7.26 4.54
C THR A 260 -2.86 -7.11 3.04
N ILE A 261 -2.02 -7.78 2.24
CA ILE A 261 -2.12 -7.85 0.78
C ILE A 261 -3.11 -8.97 0.44
N ASP A 262 -4.28 -8.62 -0.08
CA ASP A 262 -5.36 -9.58 -0.34
C ASP A 262 -5.32 -10.13 -1.77
N ALA A 263 -4.79 -9.37 -2.72
CA ALA A 263 -4.60 -9.80 -4.10
C ALA A 263 -3.52 -8.99 -4.83
N VAL A 264 -2.82 -9.66 -5.73
CA VAL A 264 -1.86 -9.07 -6.67
C VAL A 264 -2.17 -9.51 -8.11
N THR A 265 -1.61 -8.81 -9.08
CA THR A 265 -1.63 -9.23 -10.48
C THR A 265 -0.65 -10.38 -10.74
N SER A 266 -0.80 -11.04 -11.89
CA SER A 266 0.33 -11.76 -12.51
C SER A 266 1.52 -10.80 -12.73
N PRO A 267 2.76 -11.30 -12.69
CA PRO A 267 3.93 -10.50 -13.02
C PRO A 267 3.93 -10.13 -14.51
N GLY A 268 4.45 -8.95 -14.84
CA GLY A 268 4.57 -8.50 -16.22
C GLY A 268 5.78 -9.11 -16.94
N ALA A 269 6.04 -8.60 -18.14
CA ALA A 269 7.23 -8.92 -18.95
C ALA A 269 7.56 -10.44 -19.05
N GLY A 270 6.54 -11.28 -19.22
CA GLY A 270 6.69 -12.74 -19.34
C GLY A 270 7.15 -13.44 -18.06
N GLY A 271 6.90 -12.87 -16.88
CA GLY A 271 7.19 -13.49 -15.58
C GLY A 271 8.64 -13.40 -15.11
N ARG A 272 9.54 -12.76 -15.89
CA ARG A 272 10.96 -12.60 -15.51
C ARG A 272 11.19 -11.71 -14.28
N PHE A 273 10.22 -10.87 -13.95
CA PHE A 273 10.23 -9.97 -12.80
C PHE A 273 9.11 -10.34 -11.80
N ASP A 274 9.11 -11.60 -11.35
CA ASP A 274 8.16 -12.08 -10.35
C ASP A 274 8.46 -11.51 -8.96
N ARG A 275 7.96 -10.30 -8.70
CA ARG A 275 8.14 -9.54 -7.46
C ARG A 275 6.95 -8.66 -7.18
N THR A 276 6.54 -8.56 -5.91
CA THR A 276 5.53 -7.61 -5.44
C THR A 276 6.20 -6.41 -4.77
N ALA A 277 5.64 -5.21 -4.94
CA ALA A 277 6.18 -3.98 -4.36
C ALA A 277 5.08 -3.04 -3.85
N VAL A 278 5.46 -2.18 -2.89
CA VAL A 278 4.69 -1.01 -2.43
C VAL A 278 5.63 0.17 -2.52
N SER A 279 5.28 1.21 -3.28
CA SER A 279 6.17 2.38 -3.39
C SER A 279 6.04 3.27 -2.16
N ASP A 280 4.81 3.53 -1.71
CA ASP A 280 4.53 4.36 -0.54
C ASP A 280 3.22 3.97 0.17
N VAL A 281 3.12 4.33 1.44
CA VAL A 281 1.94 4.26 2.31
C VAL A 281 1.83 5.56 3.11
N ALA A 282 0.64 6.16 3.12
CA ALA A 282 0.36 7.40 3.84
C ALA A 282 -0.85 7.25 4.77
N PHE A 283 -0.83 8.02 5.86
CA PHE A 283 -1.91 8.13 6.84
C PHE A 283 -2.19 9.60 7.15
N ALA A 284 -3.44 9.97 7.42
CA ALA A 284 -3.81 11.32 7.83
C ALA A 284 -5.00 11.36 8.81
N ASN A 285 -5.08 12.48 9.51
CA ASN A 285 -6.25 12.97 10.22
C ASN A 285 -6.75 14.22 9.49
N SER A 286 -8.03 14.23 9.12
CA SER A 286 -8.69 15.26 8.31
C SER A 286 -9.16 16.42 9.16
#